data_AF-A0A257TPF6-F1
#
_entry.id   AF-A0A257TPF6-F1
#
_cell.length_a   1.000
_cell.length_b   1.000
_cell.length_c   1.000
_cell.angle_alpha   90.00
_cell.angle_beta   90.00
_cell.angle_gamma   90.00
#
_symmetry.space_group_name_H-M   'P 1'
#
loop_
_entity.id
_entity.type
_entity.pdbx_description
1 polymer ?
#
loop_
_entity_poly.entity_id
_entity_poly.type
_entity_poly.pdbx_seq_one_letter_code
_entity_poly.pdbx_strand_id
1 'polypeptide(L)'
;MRHATVSVDDAEASRAPAASLRQLLSGLHKHAPLVAAVAFFLAMFWPFMRKGEQGEWRRCFLRAAGRLQAREILHWPDEVNTYAYPPAMAMLAVPLAKLPFRWSLAGWYVVNVAAMMAAITCAWRLTGGPSFTGLRRPWSLVFWLGLLLASRFLTAPLENQQFDVVIAACLLAGCLALARGNDNLAALWLGVGAAMKCTPFLFVPYLVWRGKVRAAALMVLAAVTINCLPDLIWPRPNGGSYLGDWIGVFLLKAGRSAPGVWDSDLILNQSLAGLMPACTVANQQCMGAGGNLAADLFEMLVHRFGVDAWHDDGSADATRRTDGAEDVNGIVPVVAHHRRTRADRRPNRFD
;
A
#
# COMPACT_ATOMS: atom_id res chain seq x y z
N MET A 1 20.93 66.44 50.01
CA MET A 1 20.64 65.00 50.13
C MET A 1 19.43 64.70 49.25
N ARG A 2 19.63 63.99 48.13
CA ARG A 2 18.59 63.73 47.13
C ARG A 2 17.86 62.43 47.48
N HIS A 3 16.53 62.51 47.64
CA HIS A 3 15.66 61.36 47.76
C HIS A 3 15.56 60.65 46.41
N ALA A 4 15.92 59.36 46.38
CA ALA A 4 15.71 58.47 45.25
C ALA A 4 14.29 57.90 45.34
N THR A 5 13.40 58.33 44.44
CA THR A 5 12.12 57.66 44.17
C THR A 5 12.40 56.56 43.15
N VAL A 6 12.46 55.32 43.62
CA VAL A 6 12.46 54.13 42.76
C VAL A 6 11.06 54.01 42.15
N SER A 7 10.95 54.16 40.84
CA SER A 7 9.72 53.96 40.07
C SER A 7 9.34 52.49 40.10
N VAL A 8 8.08 52.22 40.45
CA VAL A 8 7.49 50.89 40.59
C VAL A 8 7.10 50.28 39.23
N ASP A 9 7.37 50.97 38.11
CA ASP A 9 6.81 50.64 36.79
C ASP A 9 7.64 49.63 35.96
N ASP A 10 8.82 49.21 36.40
CA ASP A 10 9.69 48.31 35.60
C ASP A 10 9.49 46.80 35.87
N ALA A 11 8.51 46.41 36.70
CA ALA A 11 8.30 45.01 37.08
C ALA A 11 7.24 44.26 36.23
N GLU A 12 6.57 44.91 35.28
CA GLU A 12 5.47 44.30 34.51
C GLU A 12 5.84 43.77 33.12
N ALA A 13 7.09 43.95 32.68
CA ALA A 13 7.54 43.57 31.34
C ALA A 13 8.31 42.23 31.32
N SER A 14 7.70 41.11 31.74
CA SER A 14 8.30 39.77 31.44
C SER A 14 7.39 38.54 31.59
N ARG A 15 6.08 38.66 31.82
CA ARG A 15 5.21 37.46 31.83
C ARG A 15 4.69 37.17 30.44
N ALA A 16 5.42 36.34 29.69
CA ALA A 16 4.90 35.72 28.47
C ALA A 16 3.51 35.12 28.75
N PRO A 17 2.46 35.45 27.97
CA PRO A 17 1.12 34.99 28.27
C PRO A 17 1.08 33.47 28.11
N ALA A 18 0.81 32.76 29.21
CA ALA A 18 0.53 31.33 29.18
C ALA A 18 -0.67 31.11 28.25
N ALA A 19 -0.43 30.52 27.08
CA ALA A 19 -1.46 30.26 26.09
C ALA A 19 -2.63 29.54 26.77
N SER A 20 -3.85 30.10 26.65
CA SER A 20 -5.02 29.53 27.32
C SER A 20 -5.22 28.07 26.87
N LEU A 21 -5.65 27.20 27.79
CA LEU A 21 -5.93 25.79 27.50
C LEU A 21 -6.82 25.62 26.26
N ARG A 22 -7.77 26.53 26.02
CA ARG A 22 -8.62 26.55 24.82
C ARG A 22 -7.85 26.82 23.52
N GLN A 23 -6.88 27.73 23.54
CA GLN A 23 -6.02 27.98 22.37
C GLN A 23 -5.15 26.76 22.05
N LEU A 24 -4.56 26.13 23.07
CA LEU A 24 -3.81 24.86 22.93
C LEU A 24 -4.69 23.74 22.35
N LEU A 25 -5.88 23.52 22.89
CA LEU A 25 -6.83 22.51 22.40
C LEU A 25 -7.29 22.80 20.96
N SER A 26 -7.55 24.06 20.62
CA SER A 26 -7.93 24.45 19.25
C SER A 26 -6.79 24.25 18.25
N GLY A 27 -5.54 24.45 18.67
CA GLY A 27 -4.35 24.15 17.88
C GLY A 27 -4.20 22.66 17.62
N LEU A 28 -4.39 21.82 18.65
CA LEU A 28 -4.33 20.36 18.53
C LEU A 28 -5.37 19.81 17.55
N HIS A 29 -6.60 20.33 17.55
CA HIS A 29 -7.63 19.91 16.60
C HIS A 29 -7.25 20.19 15.14
N LYS A 30 -6.58 21.31 14.85
CA LYS A 30 -6.10 21.63 13.49
C LYS A 30 -5.05 20.65 13.00
N HIS A 31 -4.31 20.02 13.90
CA HIS A 31 -3.26 19.06 13.59
C HIS A 31 -3.64 17.62 13.98
N ALA A 32 -4.92 17.33 14.19
CA ALA A 32 -5.38 16.04 14.68
C ALA A 32 -4.85 14.84 13.86
N PRO A 33 -4.82 14.86 12.51
CA PRO A 33 -4.23 13.76 11.74
C PRO A 33 -2.74 13.55 12.01
N LEU A 34 -1.97 14.63 12.17
CA LEU A 34 -0.54 14.57 12.44
C LEU A 34 -0.27 14.04 13.87
N VAL A 35 -1.01 14.55 14.85
CA VAL A 35 -0.91 14.10 16.25
C VAL A 35 -1.24 12.62 16.35
N ALA A 36 -2.31 12.16 15.68
CA ALA A 36 -2.67 10.75 15.66
C ALA A 36 -1.64 9.88 14.94
N ALA A 37 -1.05 10.35 13.84
CA ALA A 37 0.02 9.63 13.17
C ALA A 37 1.25 9.46 14.10
N VAL A 38 1.67 10.53 14.77
CA VAL A 38 2.77 10.47 15.76
C VAL A 38 2.43 9.51 16.89
N ALA A 39 1.24 9.62 17.49
CA ALA A 39 0.80 8.73 18.56
C ALA A 39 0.76 7.25 18.11
N PHE A 40 0.24 6.99 16.91
CA PHE A 40 0.17 5.65 16.33
C PHE A 40 1.55 5.05 16.13
N PHE A 41 2.48 5.77 15.50
CA PHE A 41 3.83 5.25 15.28
C PHE A 41 4.58 5.07 16.60
N LEU A 42 4.47 6.00 17.55
CA LEU A 42 5.04 5.79 18.89
C LEU A 42 4.49 4.53 19.57
N ALA A 43 3.18 4.27 19.46
CA ALA A 43 2.56 3.06 19.99
C ALA A 43 3.04 1.79 19.28
N MET A 44 3.25 1.83 17.95
CA MET A 44 3.70 0.70 17.15
C MET A 44 5.21 0.43 17.25
N PHE A 45 6.00 1.41 17.69
CA PHE A 45 7.46 1.27 17.80
C PHE A 45 7.85 0.14 18.75
N TRP A 46 7.27 0.10 19.95
CA TRP A 46 7.65 -0.92 20.94
C TRP A 46 7.31 -2.35 20.49
N PRO A 47 6.09 -2.68 20.02
CA PRO A 47 5.79 -3.99 19.44
C PRO A 47 6.71 -4.38 18.28
N PHE A 48 7.04 -3.43 17.40
CA PHE A 48 7.95 -3.65 16.28
C PHE A 48 9.35 -4.05 16.75
N MET A 49 9.90 -3.33 17.73
CA MET A 49 11.24 -3.60 18.28
C MET A 49 11.28 -4.87 19.13
N ARG A 50 10.21 -5.18 19.86
CA ARG A 50 10.15 -6.33 20.78
C ARG A 50 10.31 -7.68 20.09
N LYS A 51 9.89 -7.81 18.82
CA LYS A 51 10.09 -9.05 18.05
C LYS A 51 11.56 -9.44 17.91
N GLY A 52 12.48 -8.46 17.93
CA GLY A 52 13.92 -8.71 17.96
C GLY A 52 14.38 -9.71 16.90
N GLU A 53 15.24 -10.65 17.31
CA GLU A 53 15.85 -11.63 16.39
C GLU A 53 14.88 -12.66 15.82
N GLN A 54 13.72 -12.84 16.45
CA GLN A 54 12.66 -13.73 15.96
C GLN A 54 11.78 -13.05 14.90
N GLY A 55 12.03 -11.78 14.59
CA GLY A 55 11.31 -11.05 13.55
C GLY A 55 11.71 -11.44 12.14
N GLU A 56 10.80 -11.22 11.19
CA GLU A 56 11.03 -11.45 9.75
C GLU A 56 12.20 -10.61 9.22
N TRP A 57 12.44 -9.43 9.79
CA TRP A 57 13.59 -8.60 9.43
C TRP A 57 14.91 -9.38 9.52
N ARG A 58 15.15 -10.06 10.65
CA ARG A 58 16.37 -10.84 10.84
C ARG A 58 16.36 -12.14 10.03
N ARG A 59 15.28 -12.93 10.18
CA ARG A 59 15.22 -14.30 9.67
C ARG A 59 15.11 -14.36 8.15
N CYS A 60 14.44 -13.39 7.53
CA CYS A 60 14.21 -13.37 6.08
C CYS A 60 15.16 -12.38 5.40
N PHE A 61 14.99 -11.08 5.66
CA PHE A 61 15.61 -10.03 4.84
C PHE A 61 17.10 -9.83 5.12
N LEU A 62 17.51 -9.76 6.39
CA LEU A 62 18.94 -9.63 6.73
C LEU A 62 19.73 -10.90 6.38
N ARG A 63 19.12 -12.08 6.54
CA ARG A 63 19.71 -13.34 6.09
C ARG A 63 19.95 -13.34 4.58
N ALA A 64 18.95 -12.93 3.78
CA ALA A 64 19.08 -12.83 2.33
C ALA A 64 20.13 -11.78 1.92
N ALA A 65 20.14 -10.62 2.58
CA ALA A 65 21.17 -9.59 2.35
C ALA A 65 22.58 -10.13 2.65
N GLY A 66 22.74 -10.87 3.75
CA GLY A 66 24.02 -11.50 4.12
C GLY A 66 24.49 -12.50 3.05
N ARG A 67 23.61 -13.37 2.58
CA ARG A 67 23.90 -14.31 1.47
C ARG A 67 24.30 -13.57 0.19
N LEU A 68 23.57 -12.50 -0.15
CA LEU A 68 23.91 -11.68 -1.32
C LEU A 68 25.31 -11.07 -1.19
N GLN A 69 25.65 -10.51 -0.01
CA GLN A 69 26.98 -9.96 0.24
C GLN A 69 28.10 -11.01 0.22
N ALA A 70 27.81 -12.22 0.69
CA ALA A 70 28.68 -13.38 0.62
C ALA A 70 28.78 -14.00 -0.79
N ARG A 71 28.00 -13.49 -1.75
CA ARG A 71 27.89 -13.99 -3.13
C ARG A 71 27.39 -15.45 -3.21
N GLU A 72 26.58 -15.83 -2.22
CA GLU A 72 25.97 -17.16 -2.11
C GLU A 72 24.61 -17.20 -2.81
N ILE A 73 24.08 -18.40 -3.06
CA ILE A 73 22.73 -18.60 -3.63
C ILE A 73 21.67 -18.06 -2.66
N LEU A 74 20.72 -17.27 -3.18
CA LEU A 74 19.59 -16.75 -2.40
C LEU A 74 18.45 -17.77 -2.29
N HIS A 75 18.10 -18.38 -3.42
CA HIS A 75 16.90 -19.21 -3.60
C HIS A 75 17.30 -20.69 -3.66
N TRP A 76 17.42 -21.33 -2.51
CA TRP A 76 17.67 -22.77 -2.43
C TRP A 76 16.38 -23.55 -2.69
N PRO A 77 16.34 -24.49 -3.66
CA PRO A 77 15.13 -25.25 -3.98
C PRO A 77 14.61 -26.11 -2.82
N ASP A 78 15.51 -26.65 -2.00
CA ASP A 78 15.19 -27.66 -0.97
C ASP A 78 15.18 -27.07 0.45
N GLU A 79 15.30 -25.75 0.60
CA GLU A 79 15.27 -25.09 1.91
C GLU A 79 13.82 -24.82 2.33
N VAL A 80 13.40 -25.40 3.46
CA VAL A 80 12.04 -25.32 4.04
C VAL A 80 11.54 -23.88 4.23
N ASN A 81 12.44 -22.91 4.39
CA ASN A 81 12.13 -21.48 4.45
C ASN A 81 13.01 -20.70 3.47
N THR A 82 13.07 -21.15 2.23
CA THR A 82 13.79 -20.47 1.16
C THR A 82 13.25 -19.04 0.98
N TYR A 83 14.12 -18.10 0.61
CA TYR A 83 13.75 -16.70 0.45
C TYR A 83 12.80 -16.54 -0.74
N ALA A 84 11.54 -16.17 -0.54
CA ALA A 84 10.51 -16.19 -1.58
C ALA A 84 10.61 -15.07 -2.63
N TYR A 85 11.28 -13.99 -2.28
CA TYR A 85 11.14 -12.71 -2.98
C TYR A 85 12.19 -12.55 -4.08
N PRO A 86 11.94 -11.67 -5.07
CA PRO A 86 12.94 -11.36 -6.08
C PRO A 86 14.25 -10.80 -5.48
N PRO A 87 15.39 -10.96 -6.18
CA PRO A 87 16.70 -10.52 -5.72
C PRO A 87 16.80 -9.05 -5.32
N ALA A 88 16.05 -8.17 -5.99
CA ALA A 88 16.06 -6.73 -5.70
C ALA A 88 15.74 -6.42 -4.24
N MET A 89 14.79 -7.14 -3.62
CA MET A 89 14.42 -6.90 -2.24
C MET A 89 15.55 -7.28 -1.25
N ALA A 90 16.34 -8.33 -1.57
CA ALA A 90 17.50 -8.69 -0.76
C ALA A 90 18.58 -7.60 -0.85
N MET A 91 18.81 -7.05 -2.05
CA MET A 91 19.73 -5.94 -2.27
C MET A 91 19.32 -4.67 -1.49
N LEU A 92 18.03 -4.34 -1.45
CA LEU A 92 17.54 -3.16 -0.71
C LEU A 92 17.76 -3.27 0.80
N ALA A 93 17.87 -4.49 1.35
CA ALA A 93 18.17 -4.72 2.75
C ALA A 93 19.67 -4.59 3.07
N VAL A 94 20.58 -4.69 2.08
CA VAL A 94 22.04 -4.67 2.28
C VAL A 94 22.54 -3.42 3.03
N PRO A 95 22.12 -2.17 2.72
CA PRO A 95 22.60 -1.01 3.46
C PRO A 95 22.31 -1.09 4.96
N LEU A 96 21.13 -1.60 5.33
CA LEU A 96 20.74 -1.79 6.72
C LEU A 96 21.39 -3.03 7.36
N ALA A 97 21.78 -4.04 6.57
CA ALA A 97 22.47 -5.23 7.06
C ALA A 97 23.90 -4.93 7.56
N LYS A 98 24.50 -3.83 7.11
CA LYS A 98 25.83 -3.37 7.58
C LYS A 98 25.80 -2.73 8.96
N LEU A 99 24.62 -2.42 9.50
CA LEU A 99 24.46 -1.80 10.81
C LEU A 99 24.33 -2.87 11.90
N PRO A 100 24.71 -2.58 13.16
CA PRO A 100 24.36 -3.42 14.29
C PRO A 100 22.85 -3.67 14.32
N PHE A 101 22.43 -4.89 14.69
CA PHE A 101 21.06 -5.36 14.51
C PHE A 101 19.97 -4.39 15.01
N ARG A 102 20.16 -3.77 16.18
CA ARG A 102 19.20 -2.79 16.74
C ARG A 102 19.02 -1.56 15.85
N TRP A 103 20.12 -1.05 15.30
CA TRP A 103 20.10 0.10 14.38
C TRP A 103 19.54 -0.28 13.01
N SER A 104 19.85 -1.48 12.54
CA SER A 104 19.24 -2.06 11.35
C SER A 104 17.71 -2.12 11.47
N LEU A 105 17.22 -2.65 12.59
CA LEU A 105 15.79 -2.79 12.86
C LEU A 105 15.10 -1.42 13.03
N ALA A 106 15.72 -0.49 13.74
CA ALA A 106 15.20 0.88 13.87
C ALA A 106 15.18 1.62 12.51
N GLY A 107 16.22 1.45 11.69
CA GLY A 107 16.23 1.97 10.32
C GLY A 107 15.12 1.38 9.47
N TRP A 108 14.87 0.07 9.57
CA TRP A 108 13.78 -0.59 8.88
C TRP A 108 12.40 -0.10 9.33
N TYR A 109 12.24 0.18 10.63
CA TYR A 109 11.05 0.83 11.15
C TYR A 109 10.81 2.21 10.52
N VAL A 110 11.85 3.05 10.44
CA VAL A 110 11.75 4.39 9.82
C VAL A 110 11.35 4.28 8.34
N VAL A 111 11.91 3.32 7.59
CA VAL A 111 11.52 3.05 6.20
C VAL A 111 10.03 2.72 6.11
N ASN A 112 9.53 1.84 6.99
CA ASN A 112 8.11 1.48 7.05
C ASN A 112 7.22 2.68 7.37
N VAL A 113 7.59 3.51 8.35
CA VAL A 113 6.85 4.73 8.72
C VAL A 113 6.79 5.70 7.53
N ALA A 114 7.93 5.96 6.88
CA ALA A 114 7.99 6.85 5.73
C ALA A 114 7.14 6.34 4.56
N ALA A 115 7.23 5.03 4.26
CA ALA A 115 6.40 4.39 3.24
C ALA A 115 4.91 4.46 3.58
N MET A 116 4.53 4.23 4.84
CA MET A 116 3.15 4.33 5.31
C MET A 116 2.60 5.75 5.11
N MET A 117 3.37 6.76 5.50
CA MET A 117 2.99 8.16 5.33
C MET A 117 2.85 8.53 3.84
N ALA A 118 3.75 8.03 2.99
CA ALA A 118 3.65 8.20 1.54
C ALA A 118 2.41 7.52 0.97
N ALA A 119 2.12 6.28 1.38
CA ALA A 119 0.94 5.53 0.97
C ALA A 119 -0.36 6.27 1.35
N ILE A 120 -0.52 6.64 2.63
CA ILE A 120 -1.70 7.38 3.12
C ILE A 120 -1.83 8.71 2.38
N THR A 121 -0.73 9.44 2.19
CA THR A 121 -0.75 10.71 1.45
C THR A 121 -1.18 10.51 0.00
N CYS A 122 -0.63 9.53 -0.70
CA CYS A 122 -0.98 9.26 -2.10
C CYS A 122 -2.44 8.81 -2.23
N ALA A 123 -2.91 7.91 -1.37
CA ALA A 123 -4.31 7.48 -1.31
C ALA A 123 -5.26 8.67 -1.07
N TRP A 124 -4.94 9.51 -0.08
CA TRP A 124 -5.73 10.70 0.25
C TRP A 124 -5.79 11.69 -0.92
N ARG A 125 -4.68 11.91 -1.63
CA ARG A 125 -4.67 12.79 -2.80
C ARG A 125 -5.40 12.19 -4.00
N LEU A 126 -5.32 10.87 -4.19
CA LEU A 126 -6.07 10.16 -5.23
C LEU A 126 -7.59 10.33 -5.08
N THR A 127 -8.09 10.36 -3.84
CA THR A 127 -9.51 10.59 -3.55
C THR A 127 -9.92 12.06 -3.53
N GLY A 128 -9.04 12.98 -3.96
CA GLY A 128 -9.32 14.42 -3.97
C GLY A 128 -9.22 15.10 -2.60
N GLY A 129 -8.56 14.47 -1.63
CA GLY A 129 -8.46 14.95 -0.26
C GLY A 129 -7.70 16.29 -0.12
N PRO A 130 -8.20 17.24 0.72
CA PRO A 130 -7.56 18.53 1.00
C PRO A 130 -6.29 18.40 1.86
N SER A 131 -5.73 19.51 2.35
CA SER A 131 -4.60 19.45 3.30
C SER A 131 -4.98 18.69 4.58
N PHE A 132 -4.03 17.94 5.17
CA PHE A 132 -4.21 17.26 6.46
C PHE A 132 -4.37 18.24 7.65
N THR A 133 -4.06 19.52 7.44
CA THR A 133 -4.19 20.56 8.47
C THR A 133 -5.53 21.28 8.36
N GLY A 134 -6.27 21.34 9.47
CA GLY A 134 -7.54 22.06 9.53
C GLY A 134 -8.66 21.41 8.71
N LEU A 135 -8.73 20.08 8.70
CA LEU A 135 -9.77 19.34 7.99
C LEU A 135 -11.16 19.79 8.44
N ARG A 136 -12.02 20.16 7.47
CA ARG A 136 -13.44 20.43 7.71
C ARG A 136 -14.14 19.13 8.13
N ARG A 137 -15.22 19.22 8.91
CA ARG A 137 -15.98 18.07 9.44
C ARG A 137 -16.23 16.92 8.43
N PRO A 138 -16.76 17.13 7.22
CA PRO A 138 -17.01 16.01 6.29
C PRO A 138 -15.71 15.31 5.88
N TRP A 139 -14.65 16.07 5.59
CA TRP A 139 -13.35 15.50 5.25
C TRP A 139 -12.68 14.82 6.44
N SER A 140 -12.89 15.33 7.66
CA SER A 140 -12.43 14.65 8.87
C SER A 140 -13.12 13.29 9.06
N LEU A 141 -14.42 13.20 8.79
CA LEU A 141 -15.16 11.93 8.86
C LEU A 141 -14.65 10.93 7.83
N VAL A 142 -14.46 11.36 6.57
CA VAL A 142 -13.90 10.51 5.50
C VAL A 142 -12.50 10.02 5.87
N PHE A 143 -11.66 10.91 6.40
CA PHE A 143 -10.29 10.55 6.82
C PHE A 143 -10.30 9.51 7.94
N TRP A 144 -11.05 9.73 9.03
CA TRP A 144 -11.07 8.82 10.16
C TRP A 144 -11.75 7.49 9.86
N LEU A 145 -12.84 7.50 9.08
CA LEU A 145 -13.49 6.28 8.63
C LEU A 145 -12.58 5.48 7.71
N GLY A 146 -11.89 6.14 6.77
CA GLY A 146 -10.90 5.49 5.92
C GLY A 146 -9.76 4.87 6.73
N LEU A 147 -9.25 5.58 7.74
CA LEU A 147 -8.22 5.06 8.64
C LEU A 147 -8.72 3.86 9.46
N LEU A 148 -9.96 3.91 9.96
CA LEU A 148 -10.57 2.81 10.71
C LEU A 148 -10.69 1.55 9.84
N LEU A 149 -11.20 1.70 8.61
CA LEU A 149 -11.35 0.60 7.66
C LEU A 149 -10.00 0.03 7.20
N ALA A 150 -8.98 0.89 7.08
CA ALA A 150 -7.63 0.48 6.70
C ALA A 150 -6.79 -0.05 7.88
N SER A 151 -7.21 0.16 9.13
CA SER A 151 -6.38 -0.03 10.33
C SER A 151 -5.63 -1.35 10.37
N ARG A 152 -6.32 -2.48 10.13
CA ARG A 152 -5.71 -3.82 10.10
C ARG A 152 -4.60 -3.93 9.06
N PHE A 153 -4.78 -3.34 7.88
CA PHE A 153 -3.80 -3.35 6.79
C PHE A 153 -2.61 -2.43 7.06
N LEU A 154 -2.80 -1.39 7.88
CA LEU A 154 -1.73 -0.50 8.32
C LEU A 154 -0.91 -1.12 9.46
N THR A 155 -1.54 -1.86 10.38
CA THR A 155 -0.81 -2.48 11.49
C THR A 155 -0.07 -3.76 11.07
N ALA A 156 -0.64 -4.59 10.18
CA ALA A 156 -0.07 -5.88 9.83
C ALA A 156 1.40 -5.83 9.34
N PRO A 157 1.78 -4.90 8.44
CA PRO A 157 3.17 -4.83 7.97
C PRO A 157 4.14 -4.44 9.08
N LEU A 158 3.72 -3.55 10.00
CA LEU A 158 4.53 -3.15 11.15
C LEU A 158 4.64 -4.29 12.16
N GLU A 159 3.53 -4.94 12.50
CA GLU A 159 3.52 -6.11 13.38
C GLU A 159 4.49 -7.18 12.86
N ASN A 160 4.53 -7.43 11.56
CA ASN A 160 5.34 -8.48 10.95
C ASN A 160 6.70 -8.02 10.42
N GLN A 161 7.08 -6.75 10.61
CA GLN A 161 8.32 -6.17 10.06
C GLN A 161 8.46 -6.41 8.53
N GLN A 162 7.34 -6.43 7.81
CA GLN A 162 7.29 -6.71 6.38
C GLN A 162 7.50 -5.45 5.53
N PHE A 163 7.67 -5.63 4.22
CA PHE A 163 7.90 -4.55 3.26
C PHE A 163 6.65 -4.23 2.42
N ASP A 164 5.51 -4.85 2.69
CA ASP A 164 4.27 -4.67 1.92
C ASP A 164 3.81 -3.20 1.89
N VAL A 165 4.08 -2.42 2.94
CA VAL A 165 3.79 -0.97 2.95
C VAL A 165 4.68 -0.19 1.98
N VAL A 166 5.92 -0.63 1.75
CA VAL A 166 6.82 -0.02 0.75
C VAL A 166 6.27 -0.27 -0.64
N ILE A 167 5.81 -1.50 -0.92
CA ILE A 167 5.12 -1.82 -2.18
C ILE A 167 3.84 -0.97 -2.32
N ALA A 168 3.03 -0.87 -1.27
CA ALA A 168 1.81 -0.06 -1.29
C ALA A 168 2.12 1.42 -1.59
N ALA A 169 3.18 1.98 -1.01
CA ALA A 169 3.63 3.34 -1.29
C ALA A 169 4.00 3.51 -2.77
N CYS A 170 4.78 2.58 -3.34
CA CYS A 170 5.12 2.57 -4.77
C CYS A 170 3.87 2.46 -5.65
N LEU A 171 2.94 1.55 -5.34
CA LEU A 171 1.71 1.36 -6.09
C LEU A 171 0.85 2.64 -6.08
N LEU A 172 0.63 3.23 -4.91
CA LEU A 172 -0.21 4.43 -4.76
C LEU A 172 0.45 5.67 -5.38
N ALA A 173 1.78 5.81 -5.28
CA ALA A 173 2.52 6.85 -5.99
C ALA A 173 2.42 6.67 -7.51
N GLY A 174 2.51 5.42 -7.99
CA GLY A 174 2.31 5.07 -9.40
C GLY A 174 0.90 5.41 -9.89
N CYS A 175 -0.13 5.02 -9.14
CA CYS A 175 -1.52 5.37 -9.43
C CYS A 175 -1.76 6.88 -9.42
N LEU A 176 -1.17 7.62 -8.48
CA LEU A 176 -1.26 9.08 -8.43
C LEU A 176 -0.59 9.73 -9.64
N ALA A 177 0.56 9.21 -10.09
CA ALA A 177 1.21 9.66 -11.31
C ALA A 177 0.36 9.37 -12.55
N LEU A 178 -0.27 8.19 -12.65
CA LEU A 178 -1.21 7.85 -13.73
C LEU A 178 -2.41 8.82 -13.75
N ALA A 179 -2.99 9.09 -12.58
CA ALA A 179 -4.14 9.99 -12.46
C ALA A 179 -3.79 11.43 -12.88
N ARG A 180 -2.51 11.82 -12.75
CA ARG A 180 -1.99 13.11 -13.19
C ARG A 180 -1.49 13.11 -14.64
N GLY A 181 -1.64 12.01 -15.37
CA GLY A 181 -1.21 11.88 -16.76
C GLY A 181 0.30 11.68 -16.97
N ASN A 182 1.07 11.39 -15.92
CA ASN A 182 2.50 11.11 -16.03
C ASN A 182 2.76 9.60 -16.06
N ASP A 183 2.58 9.03 -17.25
CA ASP A 183 2.63 7.58 -17.48
C ASP A 183 4.02 6.97 -17.25
N ASN A 184 5.08 7.73 -17.53
CA ASN A 184 6.45 7.25 -17.33
C ASN A 184 6.79 7.15 -15.84
N LEU A 185 6.49 8.20 -15.07
CA LEU A 185 6.71 8.18 -13.62
C LEU A 185 5.87 7.11 -12.95
N ALA A 186 4.64 6.91 -13.42
CA ALA A 186 3.80 5.81 -12.98
C ALA A 186 4.46 4.44 -13.21
N ALA A 187 4.91 4.19 -14.43
CA ALA A 187 5.57 2.94 -14.79
C ALA A 187 6.82 2.67 -13.94
N LEU A 188 7.61 3.71 -13.65
CA LEU A 188 8.79 3.57 -12.77
C LEU A 188 8.40 3.16 -11.35
N TRP A 189 7.42 3.82 -10.73
CA TRP A 189 6.96 3.46 -9.39
C TRP A 189 6.35 2.06 -9.33
N LEU A 190 5.49 1.71 -10.29
CA LEU A 190 4.91 0.38 -10.40
C LEU A 190 5.98 -0.69 -10.65
N GLY A 191 7.01 -0.37 -11.45
CA GLY A 191 8.14 -1.24 -11.75
C GLY A 191 9.03 -1.49 -10.54
N VAL A 192 9.31 -0.46 -9.73
CA VAL A 192 10.03 -0.61 -8.44
C VAL A 192 9.23 -1.51 -7.50
N GLY A 193 7.92 -1.33 -7.40
CA GLY A 193 7.05 -2.23 -6.63
C GLY A 193 7.13 -3.68 -7.14
N ALA A 194 7.02 -3.86 -8.46
CA ALA A 194 7.11 -5.16 -9.13
C ALA A 194 8.48 -5.82 -8.93
N ALA A 195 9.54 -5.02 -8.80
CA ALA A 195 10.87 -5.53 -8.53
C ALA A 195 10.96 -6.19 -7.16
N MET A 196 10.22 -5.71 -6.16
CA MET A 196 10.25 -6.24 -4.79
C MET A 196 9.32 -7.45 -4.59
N LYS A 197 8.23 -7.55 -5.37
CA LYS A 197 7.25 -8.63 -5.32
C LYS A 197 6.50 -8.65 -6.64
N CYS A 198 6.07 -9.82 -7.12
CA CYS A 198 5.49 -9.92 -8.47
C CYS A 198 4.08 -9.33 -8.60
N THR A 199 3.34 -9.21 -7.51
CA THR A 199 1.91 -8.82 -7.55
C THR A 199 1.63 -7.53 -8.34
N PRO A 200 2.45 -6.47 -8.26
CA PRO A 200 2.29 -5.28 -9.09
C PRO A 200 2.32 -5.53 -10.59
N PHE A 201 2.91 -6.63 -11.11
CA PHE A 201 2.84 -6.97 -12.54
C PHE A 201 1.42 -7.11 -13.08
N LEU A 202 0.40 -7.24 -12.23
CA LEU A 202 -1.01 -7.14 -12.63
C LEU A 202 -1.36 -5.79 -13.28
N PHE A 203 -0.57 -4.74 -13.07
CA PHE A 203 -0.72 -3.47 -13.78
C PHE A 203 -0.28 -3.54 -15.25
N VAL A 204 0.55 -4.50 -15.65
CA VAL A 204 0.97 -4.66 -17.07
C VAL A 204 -0.22 -4.91 -17.98
N PRO A 205 -1.06 -5.94 -17.79
CA PRO A 205 -2.24 -6.15 -18.63
C PRO A 205 -3.23 -4.99 -18.53
N TYR A 206 -3.38 -4.38 -17.34
CA TYR A 206 -4.20 -3.17 -17.19
C TYR A 206 -3.69 -2.00 -18.06
N LEU A 207 -2.39 -1.72 -18.04
CA LEU A 207 -1.80 -0.64 -18.84
C LEU A 207 -1.90 -0.92 -20.34
N VAL A 208 -1.68 -2.17 -20.77
CA VAL A 208 -1.87 -2.59 -22.16
C VAL A 208 -3.32 -2.40 -22.58
N TRP A 209 -4.28 -2.86 -21.76
CA TRP A 209 -5.71 -2.69 -22.02
C TRP A 209 -6.11 -1.22 -22.12
N ARG A 210 -5.50 -0.35 -21.31
CA ARG A 210 -5.71 1.11 -21.38
C ARG A 210 -4.96 1.80 -22.53
N GLY A 211 -4.35 1.04 -23.46
CA GLY A 211 -3.60 1.57 -24.60
C GLY A 211 -2.22 2.14 -24.25
N LYS A 212 -1.77 1.99 -23.00
CA LYS A 212 -0.51 2.54 -22.48
C LYS A 212 0.65 1.55 -22.60
N VAL A 213 0.87 1.02 -23.79
CA VAL A 213 1.87 -0.03 -24.05
C VAL A 213 3.29 0.41 -23.69
N ARG A 214 3.65 1.67 -23.94
CA ARG A 214 4.97 2.21 -23.56
C ARG A 214 5.19 2.19 -22.04
N ALA A 215 4.16 2.55 -21.26
CA ALA A 215 4.23 2.51 -19.80
C ALA A 215 4.33 1.07 -19.29
N ALA A 216 3.58 0.14 -19.89
CA ALA A 216 3.68 -1.29 -19.57
C ALA A 216 5.10 -1.83 -19.82
N ALA A 217 5.68 -1.53 -20.98
CA ALA A 217 7.06 -1.92 -21.32
C ALA A 217 8.09 -1.30 -20.36
N LEU A 218 7.95 0.00 -20.05
CA LEU A 218 8.84 0.69 -19.11
C LEU A 218 8.75 0.11 -17.69
N MET A 219 7.55 -0.26 -17.23
CA MET A 219 7.35 -0.89 -15.94
C MET A 219 8.07 -2.24 -15.86
N VAL A 220 7.93 -3.07 -16.90
CA VAL A 220 8.63 -4.37 -16.99
C VAL A 220 10.14 -4.16 -17.04
N LEU A 221 10.61 -3.22 -17.88
CA LEU A 221 12.02 -2.90 -18.00
C LEU A 221 12.61 -2.45 -16.67
N ALA A 222 11.93 -1.57 -15.94
CA ALA A 222 12.37 -1.13 -14.61
C ALA A 222 12.48 -2.29 -13.63
N ALA A 223 11.44 -3.14 -13.57
CA ALA A 223 11.41 -4.28 -12.66
C ALA A 223 12.54 -5.30 -12.94
N VAL A 224 12.77 -5.63 -14.22
CA VAL A 224 13.84 -6.53 -14.66
C VAL A 224 15.21 -5.90 -14.38
N THR A 225 15.40 -4.64 -14.76
CA THR A 225 16.68 -3.93 -14.57
C THR A 225 17.10 -3.95 -13.10
N ILE A 226 16.18 -3.59 -12.19
CA ILE A 226 16.48 -3.57 -10.75
C ILE A 226 16.80 -4.97 -10.24
N ASN A 227 16.14 -6.02 -10.74
CA ASN A 227 16.43 -7.40 -10.35
C ASN A 227 17.71 -7.99 -10.97
N CYS A 228 18.24 -7.39 -12.04
CA CYS A 228 19.54 -7.73 -12.60
C CYS A 228 20.70 -7.02 -11.88
N LEU A 229 20.44 -5.92 -11.13
CA LEU A 229 21.50 -5.21 -10.40
C LEU A 229 22.27 -6.08 -9.39
N PRO A 230 21.64 -7.01 -8.63
CA PRO A 230 22.35 -7.92 -7.74
C PRO A 230 23.43 -8.76 -8.46
N ASP A 231 23.16 -9.20 -9.69
CA ASP A 231 24.12 -9.97 -10.51
C ASP A 231 25.33 -9.11 -10.92
N LEU A 232 25.15 -7.80 -11.08
CA LEU A 232 26.22 -6.86 -11.44
C LEU A 232 27.06 -6.43 -10.23
N ILE A 233 26.42 -6.24 -9.07
CA ILE A 233 27.08 -5.70 -7.87
C ILE A 233 27.73 -6.82 -7.04
N TRP A 234 27.10 -7.99 -6.96
CA TRP A 234 27.58 -9.17 -6.23
C TRP A 234 27.64 -10.40 -7.15
N PRO A 235 28.44 -10.38 -8.23
CA PRO A 235 28.47 -11.50 -9.17
C PRO A 235 28.88 -12.81 -8.48
N ARG A 236 28.12 -13.88 -8.74
CA ARG A 236 28.41 -15.20 -8.16
C ARG A 236 29.69 -15.79 -8.75
N PRO A 237 30.56 -16.44 -7.94
CA PRO A 237 31.81 -17.02 -8.43
C PRO A 237 31.62 -18.08 -9.53
N ASN A 238 30.49 -18.79 -9.53
CA ASN A 238 30.15 -19.81 -10.52
C ASN A 238 29.46 -19.25 -11.78
N GLY A 239 29.30 -17.92 -11.90
CA GLY A 239 28.66 -17.26 -13.03
C GLY A 239 27.13 -17.40 -13.10
N GLY A 240 26.48 -17.96 -12.08
CA GLY A 240 25.01 -18.08 -12.06
C GLY A 240 24.31 -16.75 -11.79
N SER A 241 23.04 -16.61 -12.23
CA SER A 241 22.19 -15.42 -11.97
C SER A 241 21.23 -15.63 -10.79
N TYR A 242 21.13 -14.64 -9.90
CA TYR A 242 20.13 -14.59 -8.82
C TYR A 242 18.71 -14.54 -9.36
N LEU A 243 18.48 -13.74 -10.40
CA LEU A 243 17.18 -13.63 -11.04
C LEU A 243 16.83 -14.96 -11.74
N GLY A 244 17.80 -15.58 -12.39
CA GLY A 244 17.65 -16.90 -13.01
C GLY A 244 17.20 -17.97 -12.02
N ASP A 245 17.86 -18.05 -10.85
CA ASP A 245 17.48 -18.98 -9.79
C ASP A 245 16.05 -18.73 -9.30
N TRP A 246 15.70 -17.48 -9.02
CA TRP A 246 14.35 -17.14 -8.55
C TRP A 246 13.27 -17.50 -9.59
N ILE A 247 13.53 -17.24 -10.88
CA ILE A 247 12.63 -17.65 -11.98
C ILE A 247 12.48 -19.18 -12.00
N GLY A 248 13.60 -19.92 -11.93
CA GLY A 248 13.60 -21.38 -11.97
C GLY A 248 12.92 -22.04 -10.77
N VAL A 249 13.13 -21.48 -9.58
CA VAL A 249 12.57 -22.00 -8.32
C VAL A 249 11.10 -21.65 -8.17
N PHE A 250 10.69 -20.41 -8.46
CA PHE A 250 9.34 -19.93 -8.17
C PHE A 250 8.45 -19.74 -9.41
N LEU A 251 8.90 -19.03 -10.43
CA LEU A 251 8.03 -18.67 -11.55
C LEU A 251 7.74 -19.82 -12.51
N LEU A 252 8.75 -20.63 -12.86
CA LEU A 252 8.56 -21.74 -13.79
C LEU A 252 7.81 -22.92 -13.17
N LYS A 253 7.83 -23.03 -11.83
CA LYS A 253 7.04 -24.02 -11.09
C LYS A 253 5.61 -23.55 -10.80
N ALA A 254 5.34 -22.25 -10.83
CA ALA A 254 4.02 -21.70 -10.61
C ALA A 254 3.02 -22.26 -11.66
N GLY A 255 1.93 -22.87 -11.19
CA GLY A 255 0.90 -23.47 -12.05
C GLY A 255 1.21 -24.87 -12.58
N ARG A 256 2.35 -25.49 -12.23
CA ARG A 256 2.68 -26.88 -12.61
C ARG A 256 2.24 -27.93 -11.58
N SER A 257 1.92 -27.49 -10.36
CA SER A 257 1.33 -28.34 -9.31
C SER A 257 -0.14 -27.99 -9.14
N ALA A 258 -0.99 -28.99 -8.92
CA ALA A 258 -2.43 -28.79 -8.76
C ALA A 258 -2.74 -27.83 -7.60
N PRO A 259 -3.72 -26.91 -7.74
CA PRO A 259 -4.22 -26.11 -6.62
C PRO A 259 -4.92 -27.03 -5.62
N GLY A 260 -4.18 -27.54 -4.63
CA GLY A 260 -4.74 -28.55 -3.71
C GLY A 260 -3.77 -29.13 -2.68
N VAL A 261 -2.45 -29.00 -2.86
CA VAL A 261 -1.48 -29.28 -1.78
C VAL A 261 -1.38 -28.03 -0.92
N TRP A 262 -2.37 -27.87 -0.04
CA TRP A 262 -2.67 -26.64 0.71
C TRP A 262 -1.80 -26.40 1.96
N ASP A 263 -0.81 -27.25 2.27
CA ASP A 263 -0.19 -27.25 3.60
C ASP A 263 1.34 -27.52 3.65
N SER A 264 2.16 -27.04 2.70
CA SER A 264 3.63 -27.11 2.92
C SER A 264 4.49 -26.16 2.11
N ASP A 265 4.08 -25.74 0.91
CA ASP A 265 4.96 -24.96 0.05
C ASP A 265 4.65 -23.47 0.13
N LEU A 266 5.64 -22.73 0.62
CA LEU A 266 5.83 -21.27 0.57
C LEU A 266 4.70 -20.53 -0.17
N ILE A 267 3.62 -20.25 0.57
CA ILE A 267 2.36 -19.61 0.17
C ILE A 267 2.45 -18.95 -1.21
N LEU A 268 2.01 -19.71 -2.23
CA LEU A 268 1.83 -19.20 -3.59
C LEU A 268 1.00 -17.92 -3.55
N ASN A 269 1.36 -16.96 -4.41
CA ASN A 269 0.63 -15.71 -4.58
C ASN A 269 -0.82 -16.01 -5.03
N GLN A 270 -1.75 -16.12 -4.08
CA GLN A 270 -3.10 -16.65 -4.30
C GLN A 270 -3.91 -15.86 -5.33
N SER A 271 -3.57 -14.58 -5.53
CA SER A 271 -4.17 -13.73 -6.56
C SER A 271 -3.82 -14.13 -8.01
N LEU A 272 -2.74 -14.89 -8.24
CA LEU A 272 -2.35 -15.36 -9.58
C LEU A 272 -2.96 -16.73 -9.91
N ALA A 273 -3.19 -17.57 -8.90
CA ALA A 273 -3.85 -18.86 -9.06
C ALA A 273 -5.30 -18.70 -9.57
N GLY A 274 -5.99 -17.62 -9.17
CA GLY A 274 -7.34 -17.29 -9.65
C GLY A 274 -7.43 -16.80 -11.11
N LEU A 275 -6.30 -16.57 -11.79
CA LEU A 275 -6.24 -16.17 -13.21
C LEU A 275 -6.06 -17.36 -14.17
N MET A 276 -5.86 -18.58 -13.66
CA MET A 276 -5.80 -19.80 -14.47
C MET A 276 -7.24 -20.25 -14.80
N PRO A 277 -7.60 -20.43 -16.09
CA PRO A 277 -8.87 -21.05 -16.44
C PRO A 277 -8.94 -22.44 -15.80
N ALA A 278 -10.10 -22.81 -15.28
CA ALA A 278 -10.40 -24.20 -14.99
C ALA A 278 -10.36 -24.98 -16.31
N CYS A 279 -9.18 -25.47 -16.70
CA CYS A 279 -9.08 -26.40 -17.80
C CYS A 279 -9.79 -27.69 -17.39
N THR A 280 -10.69 -28.13 -18.26
CA THR A 280 -11.53 -29.32 -18.14
C THR A 280 -10.73 -30.52 -17.63
N VAL A 281 -11.05 -30.97 -16.42
CA VAL A 281 -10.56 -32.22 -15.85
C VAL A 281 -11.18 -33.36 -16.65
N ALA A 282 -10.43 -33.86 -17.63
CA ALA A 282 -10.71 -35.15 -18.23
C ALA A 282 -10.08 -36.23 -17.34
N ASN A 283 -10.97 -36.97 -16.69
CA ASN A 283 -10.80 -38.36 -16.29
C ASN A 283 -9.89 -38.65 -15.08
N GLN A 284 -10.53 -38.77 -13.92
CA GLN A 284 -10.19 -39.85 -12.98
C GLN A 284 -11.49 -40.43 -12.41
N GLN A 285 -11.96 -41.49 -13.07
CA GLN A 285 -12.88 -42.46 -12.49
C GLN A 285 -12.16 -43.21 -11.36
N CYS A 286 -12.69 -43.15 -10.14
CA CYS A 286 -13.12 -44.33 -9.37
C CYS A 286 -13.47 -43.96 -7.92
N MET A 287 -14.59 -44.55 -7.46
CA MET A 287 -15.15 -44.62 -6.11
C MET A 287 -15.86 -43.35 -5.60
N GLY A 288 -17.19 -43.44 -5.57
CA GLY A 288 -18.10 -42.37 -5.16
C GLY A 288 -18.84 -42.62 -3.85
N ALA A 289 -20.06 -42.08 -3.84
CA ALA A 289 -21.01 -41.87 -2.75
C ALA A 289 -20.60 -40.67 -1.87
N GLY A 290 -21.32 -39.54 -1.80
CA GLY A 290 -22.73 -39.26 -2.06
C GLY A 290 -23.18 -38.30 -0.96
N GLY A 291 -23.41 -37.03 -1.27
CA GLY A 291 -23.84 -36.04 -0.27
C GLY A 291 -24.04 -34.66 -0.92
N ASN A 292 -25.24 -34.11 -0.75
CA ASN A 292 -25.77 -32.97 -1.50
C ASN A 292 -25.05 -31.63 -1.21
N LEU A 293 -24.39 -31.08 -2.24
CA LEU A 293 -23.71 -29.77 -2.25
C LEU A 293 -24.66 -28.55 -2.12
N ALA A 294 -25.96 -28.77 -1.87
CA ALA A 294 -26.97 -27.72 -1.73
C ALA A 294 -27.33 -27.39 -0.27
N ALA A 295 -26.88 -28.19 0.70
CA ALA A 295 -27.10 -27.93 2.12
C ALA A 295 -25.99 -27.05 2.74
N ASP A 296 -24.74 -27.22 2.31
CA ASP A 296 -23.59 -26.53 2.93
C ASP A 296 -23.45 -25.05 2.50
N LEU A 297 -24.14 -24.63 1.43
CA LEU A 297 -24.14 -23.22 0.99
C LEU A 297 -25.03 -22.32 1.87
N PHE A 298 -25.97 -22.90 2.62
CA PHE A 298 -26.82 -22.15 3.56
C PHE A 298 -26.21 -22.03 4.95
N GLU A 299 -25.21 -22.85 5.31
CA GLU A 299 -24.57 -22.80 6.63
C GLU A 299 -23.45 -21.75 6.73
N MET A 300 -22.89 -21.29 5.61
CA MET A 300 -21.88 -20.20 5.61
C MET A 300 -22.47 -18.78 5.62
N LEU A 301 -23.79 -18.61 5.44
CA LEU A 301 -24.44 -17.29 5.45
C LEU A 301 -25.08 -16.90 6.79
N VAL A 302 -25.07 -17.79 7.80
CA VAL A 302 -25.81 -17.57 9.06
C VAL A 302 -24.93 -17.11 10.24
N HIS A 303 -23.60 -17.10 10.13
CA HIS A 303 -22.72 -16.74 11.27
C HIS A 303 -22.13 -15.32 11.30
N ARG A 304 -22.75 -14.35 10.63
CA ARG A 304 -22.33 -12.94 10.81
C ARG A 304 -23.49 -11.95 10.82
N PHE A 305 -24.39 -12.07 11.78
CA PHE A 305 -25.15 -10.93 12.30
C PHE A 305 -25.60 -11.24 13.74
N GLY A 306 -25.23 -10.37 14.68
CA GLY A 306 -25.63 -10.53 16.09
C GLY A 306 -24.97 -9.52 17.02
N VAL A 307 -25.46 -8.27 17.01
CA VAL A 307 -25.63 -7.45 18.22
C VAL A 307 -26.96 -6.71 18.10
N ASP A 308 -27.84 -7.06 19.03
CA ASP A 308 -29.07 -6.46 19.56
C ASP A 308 -29.63 -5.16 18.96
N ALA A 309 -30.92 -5.20 18.63
CA ALA A 309 -31.90 -4.20 19.08
C ALA A 309 -33.35 -4.73 18.90
N TRP A 310 -34.07 -4.79 20.02
CA TRP A 310 -35.54 -4.84 20.13
C TRP A 310 -36.25 -3.82 19.21
N HIS A 311 -37.34 -4.21 18.54
CA HIS A 311 -38.73 -3.90 18.94
C HIS A 311 -39.77 -4.44 17.93
N ASP A 312 -41.01 -4.42 18.41
CA ASP A 312 -42.23 -5.13 18.00
C ASP A 312 -42.89 -4.78 16.65
N ASP A 313 -43.87 -5.66 16.37
CA ASP A 313 -45.11 -5.52 15.60
C ASP A 313 -45.12 -5.83 14.09
N GLY A 314 -45.84 -6.92 13.77
CA GLY A 314 -47.13 -6.74 13.09
C GLY A 314 -47.21 -7.10 11.61
N SER A 315 -47.56 -8.35 11.35
CA SER A 315 -48.65 -8.77 10.42
C SER A 315 -48.58 -8.49 8.91
N ALA A 316 -48.64 -9.60 8.17
CA ALA A 316 -49.54 -9.92 7.05
C ALA A 316 -49.50 -9.15 5.71
N ASP A 317 -49.17 -9.95 4.68
CA ASP A 317 -49.90 -10.16 3.42
C ASP A 317 -49.78 -9.24 2.19
N ALA A 318 -49.92 -9.97 1.07
CA ALA A 318 -50.41 -9.57 -0.26
C ALA A 318 -49.45 -8.96 -1.28
N THR A 319 -48.99 -9.84 -2.18
CA THR A 319 -49.21 -9.80 -3.64
C THR A 319 -49.56 -8.46 -4.31
N ARG A 320 -48.75 -8.02 -5.29
CA ARG A 320 -49.22 -7.80 -6.69
C ARG A 320 -48.08 -7.41 -7.64
N ARG A 321 -48.10 -8.06 -8.81
CA ARG A 321 -47.53 -7.58 -10.08
C ARG A 321 -48.07 -6.18 -10.44
N THR A 322 -47.26 -5.41 -11.16
CA THR A 322 -47.59 -4.92 -12.53
C THR A 322 -46.34 -4.45 -13.27
N ASP A 323 -46.36 -4.71 -14.58
CA ASP A 323 -45.49 -4.18 -15.62
C ASP A 323 -45.56 -2.66 -15.74
N GLY A 324 -44.47 -2.04 -16.20
CA GLY A 324 -44.43 -0.63 -16.58
C GLY A 324 -43.21 -0.35 -17.46
N ALA A 325 -43.46 -0.29 -18.77
CA ALA A 325 -42.51 0.17 -19.77
C ALA A 325 -42.51 1.71 -19.81
N GLU A 326 -41.33 2.33 -19.74
CA GLU A 326 -41.16 3.74 -20.10
C GLU A 326 -39.85 3.90 -20.90
N ASP A 327 -40.03 4.45 -22.08
CA ASP A 327 -39.01 4.87 -23.03
C ASP A 327 -38.68 6.37 -22.81
N VAL A 328 -37.62 6.81 -23.49
CA VAL A 328 -37.22 8.18 -23.84
C VAL A 328 -36.51 9.03 -22.77
N ASN A 329 -35.20 9.28 -22.95
CA ASN A 329 -34.72 10.49 -23.64
C ASN A 329 -33.20 10.70 -23.62
N GLY A 330 -32.73 11.28 -24.73
CA GLY A 330 -31.35 11.57 -25.05
C GLY A 330 -30.71 12.64 -24.17
N ILE A 331 -29.45 12.40 -23.81
CA ILE A 331 -28.61 13.38 -23.12
C ILE A 331 -27.93 14.26 -24.17
N VAL A 332 -28.27 15.54 -24.15
CA VAL A 332 -27.60 16.63 -24.88
C VAL A 332 -26.28 16.95 -24.16
N PRO A 333 -25.11 16.93 -24.83
CA PRO A 333 -23.89 17.42 -24.24
C PRO A 333 -23.87 18.96 -24.26
N VAL A 334 -23.83 19.57 -23.08
CA VAL A 334 -23.56 21.00 -22.88
C VAL A 334 -22.09 21.27 -23.20
N VAL A 335 -21.85 21.92 -24.34
CA VAL A 335 -20.54 22.45 -24.74
C VAL A 335 -20.31 23.78 -24.03
N ALA A 336 -19.38 23.82 -23.08
CA ALA A 336 -18.93 25.07 -22.46
C ALA A 336 -18.01 25.84 -23.43
N HIS A 337 -18.51 26.96 -23.95
CA HIS A 337 -17.72 27.94 -24.69
C HIS A 337 -16.72 28.64 -23.75
N HIS A 338 -15.43 28.30 -23.85
CA HIS A 338 -14.37 29.10 -23.25
C HIS A 338 -14.12 30.37 -24.09
N ARG A 339 -14.41 31.53 -23.50
CA ARG A 339 -14.04 32.86 -24.00
C ARG A 339 -12.51 33.00 -24.04
N ARG A 340 -11.96 33.23 -25.24
CA ARG A 340 -10.58 33.68 -25.47
C ARG A 340 -10.35 35.06 -24.84
N THR A 341 -9.27 35.21 -24.08
CA THR A 341 -8.71 36.50 -23.69
C THR A 341 -8.11 37.20 -24.90
N ARG A 342 -8.63 38.38 -25.19
CA ARG A 342 -8.14 39.34 -26.20
C ARG A 342 -6.86 39.98 -25.66
N ALA A 343 -5.77 39.91 -26.42
CA ALA A 343 -4.56 40.69 -26.14
C ALA A 343 -4.77 42.13 -26.64
N ASP A 344 -4.46 43.10 -25.78
CA ASP A 344 -4.63 44.52 -26.05
C ASP A 344 -3.44 45.12 -26.79
N ARG A 345 -3.75 46.18 -27.56
CA ARG A 345 -2.90 46.85 -28.55
C ARG A 345 -1.76 47.66 -27.91
N ARG A 346 -0.66 47.73 -28.68
CA ARG A 346 0.47 48.65 -28.56
C ARG A 346 0.05 50.13 -28.36
N PRO A 347 0.86 50.95 -27.66
CA PRO A 347 0.91 52.38 -27.88
C PRO A 347 2.02 52.76 -28.89
N ASN A 348 1.71 53.73 -29.76
CA ASN A 348 2.65 54.40 -30.65
C ASN A 348 3.29 55.62 -29.94
N ARG A 349 4.58 55.77 -30.24
CA ARG A 349 5.47 56.95 -30.30
C ARG A 349 4.97 58.33 -29.84
N PHE A 350 5.81 58.97 -29.04
CA PHE A 350 6.23 60.35 -29.28
C PHE A 350 7.51 60.34 -30.15
N ASP A 351 7.50 61.24 -31.13
CA ASP A 351 8.55 61.79 -32.01
C ASP A 351 8.12 61.81 -33.48
#